data_AF-A0A1I1R4L1-F1
#
_entry.id   AF-A0A1I1R4L1-F1
#
_cell.length_a   1.000
_cell.length_b   1.000
_cell.length_c   1.000
_cell.angle_alpha   90.00
_cell.angle_beta   90.00
_cell.angle_gamma   90.00
#
_symmetry.space_group_name_H-M   'P 1'
#
loop_
_entity.id
_entity.type
_entity.pdbx_description
1 polymer ?
#
loop_
_entity_poly.entity_id
_entity_poly.type
_entity_poly.pdbx_seq_one_letter_code
_entity_poly.pdbx_strand_id
1 'polypeptide(L)' 'MYLQISAPCAQLWDDMAVVTGGRFCSSCEKKVIDFSLLSDRQIIEVIESSKQEVCGRFVNEQLDRGI' A
#
# COMPACT_ATOMS: atom_id res chain seq x y z
N MET A 1 14.35 -4.38 9.28
CA MET A 1 12.88 -4.48 9.38
C MET A 1 12.38 -5.28 8.17
N TYR A 2 11.18 -5.86 8.18
CA TYR A 2 10.62 -6.54 6.99
C TYR A 2 9.22 -5.99 6.71
N LEU A 3 8.92 -5.71 5.44
CA LEU A 3 7.59 -5.31 5.01
C LEU A 3 6.77 -6.55 4.62
N GLN A 4 5.57 -6.64 5.18
CA GLN A 4 4.64 -7.74 5.01
C GLN A 4 3.24 -7.18 4.81
N ILE A 5 2.47 -7.81 3.92
CA ILE A 5 1.05 -7.51 3.77
C ILE A 5 0.26 -8.54 4.58
N SER A 6 -0.20 -8.16 5.77
CA SER A 6 -0.93 -9.06 6.66
C SER A 6 -2.28 -9.53 6.10
N ALA A 7 -2.91 -8.69 5.26
CA ALA A 7 -4.21 -8.96 4.65
C ALA A 7 -4.15 -8.61 3.14
N PRO A 8 -3.71 -9.53 2.27
CA PRO A 8 -3.63 -9.27 0.84
C PRO A 8 -5.02 -8.98 0.28
N CYS A 9 -5.15 -7.86 -0.43
CA CYS A 9 -6.40 -7.49 -1.08
C CYS A 9 -6.46 -8.17 -2.46
N ALA A 10 -7.48 -8.99 -2.71
CA ALA A 10 -7.67 -9.68 -3.99
C ALA A 10 -8.37 -8.82 -5.06
N GLN A 11 -8.68 -7.56 -4.77
CA GLN A 11 -9.32 -6.65 -5.73
C GLN A 11 -8.32 -6.17 -6.78
N LEU A 12 -8.79 -6.08 -8.03
CA LEU A 12 -7.99 -5.54 -9.12
C LEU A 12 -7.83 -4.03 -8.94
N TRP A 13 -6.60 -3.56 -9.08
CA TRP A 13 -6.27 -2.14 -8.99
C TRP A 13 -7.08 -1.29 -9.97
N ASP A 14 -7.30 -1.80 -11.18
CA ASP A 14 -7.98 -1.08 -12.25
C ASP A 14 -9.48 -0.88 -11.99
N ASP A 15 -10.09 -1.78 -11.21
CA ASP A 15 -11.50 -1.71 -10.81
C ASP A 15 -11.76 -0.77 -9.63
N MET A 16 -10.70 -0.29 -8.96
CA MET A 16 -10.83 0.61 -7.81
C MET A 16 -11.16 2.04 -8.24
N ALA A 17 -11.98 2.73 -7.44
CA ALA A 17 -12.34 4.12 -7.69
C ALA A 17 -11.13 5.05 -7.56
N VAL A 18 -10.92 5.93 -8.54
CA VAL A 18 -9.84 6.93 -8.49
C VAL A 18 -10.19 8.00 -7.46
N VAL A 19 -9.26 8.29 -6.54
CA VAL A 19 -9.41 9.34 -5.52
C VAL A 19 -8.17 10.22 -5.48
N THR A 20 -8.25 11.37 -4.82
CA THR A 20 -7.10 12.28 -4.71
C THR A 20 -5.92 11.58 -4.05
N GLY A 21 -4.83 11.43 -4.81
CA GLY A 21 -3.58 10.82 -4.37
C GLY A 21 -3.64 9.30 -4.17
N GLY A 22 -4.46 8.57 -4.92
CA GLY A 22 -4.48 7.11 -4.93
C GLY A 22 -5.75 6.52 -5.52
N ARG A 23 -6.12 5.32 -5.08
CA ARG A 23 -7.41 4.70 -5.37
C ARG A 23 -8.14 4.31 -4.09
N PHE A 24 -9.44 4.10 -4.15
CA PHE A 24 -10.23 3.61 -3.02
C PHE A 24 -10.71 2.19 -3.32
N CYS A 25 -10.37 1.26 -2.44
CA CYS A 25 -10.81 -0.12 -2.54
C CYS A 25 -12.07 -0.32 -1.70
N SER A 26 -13.18 -0.67 -2.35
CA SER A 26 -14.45 -0.91 -1.68
C SER A 26 -14.45 -2.18 -0.82
N SER A 27 -13.55 -3.14 -1.09
CA SER A 27 -13.50 -4.40 -0.33
C SER A 27 -12.79 -4.25 1.01
N CYS A 28 -11.76 -3.40 1.10
CA CYS A 28 -11.08 -3.14 2.37
C CYS A 28 -11.45 -1.78 2.97
N GLU A 29 -12.36 -1.04 2.31
CA GLU A 29 -12.85 0.29 2.69
C GLU A 29 -11.73 1.29 3.03
N LYS A 30 -10.59 1.17 2.34
CA LYS A 30 -9.39 1.97 2.58
C LYS A 30 -8.92 2.61 1.29
N LYS A 31 -8.27 3.77 1.44
CA LYS A 31 -7.48 4.36 0.37
C LYS A 31 -6.24 3.48 0.14
N VAL A 32 -6.07 3.06 -1.10
CA VAL A 32 -4.90 2.32 -1.58
C VAL A 32 -3.87 3.31 -2.11
N ILE A 33 -2.69 3.28 -1.50
CA ILE A 33 -1.53 4.08 -1.88
C ILE A 33 -0.66 3.25 -2.81
N ASP A 34 -0.18 3.84 -3.90
CA ASP A 34 0.77 3.18 -4.78
C ASP A 34 2.19 3.37 -4.26
N PHE A 35 2.77 2.32 -3.70
CA PHE A 35 4.15 2.29 -3.21
C PHE A 35 5.14 1.77 -4.26
N SER A 36 4.68 1.33 -5.44
CA SER A 36 5.53 0.69 -6.46
C SER A 36 6.69 1.57 -6.95
N LEU A 37 6.55 2.89 -6.84
CA LEU A 37 7.56 3.87 -7.24
C LEU A 37 8.30 4.49 -6.05
N LEU A 38 8.01 4.07 -4.82
CA LEU A 38 8.60 4.62 -3.61
C LEU A 38 9.79 3.79 -3.14
N SER A 39 10.81 4.49 -2.65
CA SER A 39 11.92 3.89 -1.92
C SER A 39 11.47 3.42 -0.55
N ASP A 40 12.21 2.47 0.02
CA ASP A 40 12.04 1.95 1.36
C ASP A 40 11.83 3.03 2.42
N ARG A 41 12.68 4.06 2.39
CA ARG A 41 12.59 5.18 3.31
C ARG A 41 11.26 5.92 3.17
N GLN A 42 10.81 6.18 1.94
CA GLN A 42 9.53 6.84 1.69
C GLN A 42 8.34 5.98 2.11
N ILE A 43 8.42 4.66 1.90
CA ILE A 43 7.40 3.71 2.36
C ILE A 43 7.28 3.78 3.89
N ILE A 44 8.41 3.73 4.61
CA ILE A 44 8.46 3.84 6.07
C ILE A 44 7.87 5.18 6.54
N GLU A 45 8.31 6.31 5.95
CA GLU A 45 7.81 7.63 6.32
C GLU A 45 6.29 7.73 6.14
N VAL A 46 5.73 7.16 5.06
CA VAL A 46 4.28 7.13 4.83
C VAL A 46 3.57 6.25 5.88
N ILE A 47 4.09 5.05 6.16
CA ILE A 47 3.49 4.15 7.15
C ILE A 47 3.53 4.75 8.55
N GLU A 48 4.66 5.32 8.97
CA GLU A 48 4.83 5.96 10.28
C GLU A 48 3.98 7.22 10.43
N SER A 49 3.81 8.01 9.36
CA SER A 49 2.92 9.17 9.35
C SER A 49 1.43 8.78 9.41
N SER A 50 1.10 7.54 9.04
CA SER A 50 -0.27 7.04 9.01
C SER A 50 -0.69 6.59 10.41
N LYS A 51 -1.66 7.29 11.00
CA LYS A 51 -2.22 6.96 12.33
C LYS A 51 -3.15 5.73 12.32
N GLN A 52 -3.41 5.16 11.14
CA GLN A 52 -4.33 4.05 10.91
C GLN A 52 -3.72 3.08 9.91
N GLU A 53 -4.28 1.86 9.86
CA GLU A 53 -3.88 0.87 8.86
C GLU A 53 -4.10 1.40 7.44
N VAL A 54 -3.06 1.30 6.61
CA VAL A 54 -3.11 1.67 5.20
C VAL A 54 -3.25 0.43 4.32
N CYS A 55 -3.89 0.60 3.16
CA CYS A 55 -3.82 -0.37 2.08
C CYS A 55 -2.80 0.14 1.05
N GLY A 56 -1.95 -0.75 0.53
CA GLY A 56 -0.86 -0.38 -0.35
C GLY A 56 -0.70 -1.33 -1.51
N ARG A 57 -0.33 -0.79 -2.67
CA ARG A 57 0.15 -1.56 -3.81
C ARG A 57 1.66 -1.57 -3.81
N PHE A 58 2.25 -2.75 -3.83
CA PHE A 58 3.70 -2.96 -3.83
C PHE A 58 4.10 -3.79 -5.05
N VAL A 59 5.34 -3.65 -5.49
CA VAL A 59 5.96 -4.67 -6.35
C VAL A 59 6.50 -5.80 -5.48
N ASN A 60 6.58 -7.02 -6.01
CA ASN A 60 6.95 -8.20 -5.24
C ASN A 60 8.34 -8.06 -4.60
N GLU A 61 9.25 -7.35 -5.27
CA GLU A 61 10.61 -7.09 -4.81
C GLU A 61 10.67 -6.16 -3.58
N GLN A 62 9.59 -5.45 -3.24
CA GLN A 62 9.50 -4.62 -2.04
C GLN A 62 9.05 -5.41 -0.80
N LEU A 63 8.48 -6.60 -0.98
CA LEU A 63 7.95 -7.43 0.10
C LEU A 63 8.97 -8.49 0.51
N ASP A 64 8.78 -9.05 1.71
CA ASP A 64 9.52 -10.24 2.20
C ASP A 64 11.06 -10.06 2.23
N ARG A 65 11.55 -8.82 2.26
CA ARG A 65 12.98 -8.51 2.29
C ARG A 65 13.36 -7.58 3.43
N GLY A 66 14.66 -7.56 3.73
CA GLY A 66 15.24 -6.60 4.66
C GLY A 66 15.10 -5.17 4.13
N ILE A 67 14.52 -4.33 4.98
CA ILE A 67 14.41 -2.88 4.85
C ILE A 67 15.17 -2.23 6.01
#